data_AF-A0A9E9P4K1-F1
#
_entry.id   AF-A0A9E9P4K1-F1
#
_cell.length_a   1.000
_cell.length_b   1.000
_cell.length_c   1.000
_cell.angle_alpha   90.00
_cell.angle_beta   90.00
_cell.angle_gamma   90.00
#
_symmetry.space_group_name_H-M   'P 1'
#
loop_
_entity.id
_entity.type
_entity.pdbx_description
1 polymer ?
#
loop_
_entity_poly.entity_id
_entity_poly.type
_entity_poly.pdbx_seq_one_letter_code
_entity_poly.pdbx_strand_id
1 'polypeptide(L)'
;MLPQIRYVTACLLAIVFFPLFSSVAWAQTDPLPSWTDLPAKQRIMAFVRQTVTPDSPGYLPEAERIAVFDNDGTLWVEQPVYAQMV
;
A
#
# COMPACT_ATOMS: atom_id res chain seq x y z
N MET A 1 10.52 31.79 -43.02
CA MET A 1 10.01 30.39 -43.01
C MET A 1 10.85 29.41 -42.18
N LEU A 2 12.19 29.52 -42.11
CA LEU A 2 13.03 28.61 -41.32
C LEU A 2 12.89 28.65 -39.76
N PRO A 3 12.57 29.76 -39.06
CA PRO A 3 12.51 29.75 -37.60
C PRO A 3 11.27 29.00 -37.06
N GLN A 4 10.15 29.05 -37.78
CA GLN A 4 8.90 28.35 -37.43
C GLN A 4 9.12 26.83 -37.35
N ILE A 5 9.89 26.27 -38.29
CA ILE A 5 10.24 24.84 -38.32
C ILE A 5 11.07 24.46 -37.09
N ARG A 6 12.00 25.32 -36.66
CA ARG A 6 12.84 25.08 -35.46
C ARG A 6 12.01 25.04 -34.17
N TYR A 7 10.98 25.89 -34.05
CA TYR A 7 10.08 25.86 -32.89
C TYR A 7 9.18 24.62 -32.88
N VAL A 8 8.69 24.19 -34.05
CA VAL A 8 7.89 22.96 -34.17
C VAL A 8 8.72 21.72 -33.82
N THR A 9 9.95 21.60 -34.30
CA THR A 9 10.84 20.49 -33.93
C THR A 9 11.18 20.51 -32.44
N ALA A 10 11.41 21.69 -31.84
CA ALA A 10 11.65 21.82 -30.40
C ALA A 10 10.43 21.44 -29.56
N CYS A 11 9.22 21.82 -29.98
CA CYS A 11 7.97 21.41 -29.32
C CYS A 11 7.73 19.90 -29.44
N LEU A 12 8.02 19.29 -30.60
CA LEU A 12 7.91 17.84 -30.79
C LEU A 12 8.90 17.06 -29.92
N LEU A 13 10.14 17.55 -29.79
CA LEU A 13 11.13 16.95 -28.87
C LEU A 13 10.70 17.08 -27.41
N ALA A 14 10.14 18.23 -27.01
CA ALA A 14 9.62 18.42 -25.66
C ALA A 14 8.46 17.46 -25.35
N ILE A 15 7.54 17.24 -26.30
CA ILE A 15 6.41 16.31 -26.14
C ILE A 15 6.87 14.84 -26.07
N VAL A 16 7.92 14.46 -26.81
CA VAL A 16 8.49 13.09 -26.78
C VAL A 16 9.30 12.82 -25.51
N PHE A 17 9.96 13.83 -24.95
CA PHE A 17 10.74 13.69 -23.70
C PHE A 17 9.95 13.95 -22.41
N PHE A 18 8.78 14.60 -22.47
CA PHE A 18 7.92 14.85 -21.31
C PHE A 18 7.39 13.57 -20.61
N PRO A 19 7.01 12.46 -21.29
CA PRO A 19 6.53 11.27 -20.61
C PRO A 19 7.64 10.42 -19.98
N LEU A 20 8.93 10.70 -20.22
CA LEU A 20 10.05 10.02 -19.54
C LEU A 20 10.18 10.42 -18.05
N PHE A 21 9.53 11.51 -17.64
CA PHE A 21 9.37 11.92 -16.25
C PHE A 21 8.02 11.50 -15.66
N SER A 22 7.33 10.54 -16.27
CA SER A 22 6.18 9.89 -15.62
C SER A 22 6.67 9.33 -14.28
N SER A 23 6.20 9.93 -13.20
CA SER A 23 6.51 9.54 -11.83
C SER A 23 6.28 8.04 -11.69
N VAL A 24 7.35 7.26 -11.52
CA VAL A 24 7.18 5.89 -11.05
C VAL A 24 6.52 6.01 -9.67
N ALA A 25 5.25 5.63 -9.59
CA ALA A 25 4.58 5.52 -8.31
C ALA A 25 5.31 4.43 -7.51
N TRP A 26 5.92 4.81 -6.40
CA TRP A 26 6.58 3.88 -5.48
C TRP A 26 5.49 3.12 -4.72
N ALA A 27 4.93 2.10 -5.34
CA ALA A 27 4.07 1.16 -4.63
C ALA A 27 4.89 0.54 -3.48
N GLN A 28 4.34 0.54 -2.27
CA GLN A 28 4.96 -0.16 -1.15
C GLN A 28 4.95 -1.66 -1.46
N THR A 29 6.14 -2.24 -1.59
CA THR A 29 6.31 -3.67 -1.87
C THR A 29 6.19 -4.52 -0.61
N ASP A 30 6.47 -3.94 0.56
CA ASP A 30 6.18 -4.54 1.85
C ASP A 30 4.70 -4.34 2.18
N PRO A 31 3.91 -5.42 2.40
CA PRO A 31 2.51 -5.31 2.78
C PRO A 31 2.27 -4.67 4.15
N LEU A 32 3.29 -4.60 5.03
CA LEU A 32 3.19 -4.01 6.37
C LEU A 32 4.39 -3.08 6.67
N PRO A 33 4.52 -1.95 5.94
CA PRO A 33 5.74 -1.13 5.94
C PRO A 33 5.94 -0.33 7.25
N SER A 34 4.88 -0.11 8.02
CA SER A 34 4.95 0.52 9.35
C SER A 34 5.25 -0.47 10.49
N TRP A 35 5.35 -1.76 10.19
CA TRP A 35 5.64 -2.79 11.19
C TRP A 35 7.13 -3.11 11.20
N THR A 36 7.76 -2.96 12.36
CA THR A 36 9.12 -3.46 12.59
C THR A 36 9.15 -4.98 12.38
N ASP A 37 10.24 -5.49 11.79
CA ASP A 37 10.46 -6.92 11.54
C ASP A 37 10.74 -7.71 12.84
N LEU A 38 9.69 -7.83 13.64
CA LEU A 38 9.65 -8.54 14.90
C LEU A 38 8.69 -9.73 14.80
N PRO A 39 8.71 -10.66 15.78
CA PRO A 39 7.89 -11.88 15.73
C PRO A 39 6.38 -11.63 15.52
N ALA A 40 5.85 -10.47 15.94
CA ALA A 40 4.46 -10.11 15.69
C ALA A 40 4.12 -10.00 14.20
N LYS A 41 4.88 -9.20 13.44
CA LYS A 41 4.72 -9.05 11.98
C LYS A 41 4.83 -10.40 11.28
N GLN A 42 5.84 -11.20 11.66
CA GLN A 42 6.07 -12.53 11.09
C GLN A 42 4.87 -13.46 11.32
N ARG A 43 4.32 -13.50 12.54
CA ARG A 43 3.14 -14.32 12.86
C ARG A 43 1.89 -13.88 12.11
N ILE A 44 1.63 -12.57 12.00
CA ILE A 44 0.50 -12.04 11.22
C ILE A 44 0.62 -12.47 9.76
N MET A 45 1.78 -12.25 9.15
CA MET A 45 2.00 -12.61 7.75
C MET A 45 1.91 -14.13 7.51
N ALA A 46 2.43 -14.95 8.43
CA ALA A 46 2.33 -16.40 8.35
C ALA A 46 0.87 -16.88 8.46
N PHE A 47 0.11 -16.36 9.43
CA PHE A 47 -1.29 -16.69 9.63
C PHE A 47 -2.15 -16.32 8.42
N VAL A 48 -1.99 -15.09 7.89
CA VAL A 48 -2.71 -14.65 6.69
C VAL A 48 -2.36 -15.56 5.51
N ARG A 49 -1.07 -15.83 5.25
CA ARG A 49 -0.67 -16.71 4.15
C ARG A 49 -1.27 -18.11 4.30
N GLN A 50 -1.24 -18.68 5.51
CA GLN A 50 -1.77 -20.01 5.79
C GLN A 50 -3.28 -20.08 5.55
N THR A 51 -4.03 -19.04 5.90
CA THR A 51 -5.51 -19.04 5.81
C THR A 51 -6.05 -18.70 4.42
N VAL A 52 -5.26 -18.06 3.55
CA VAL A 52 -5.69 -17.69 2.20
C VAL A 52 -5.17 -18.59 1.08
N THR A 53 -4.21 -19.49 1.36
CA THR A 53 -3.61 -20.37 0.36
C THR A 53 -4.45 -21.64 0.18
N PRO A 54 -5.07 -21.92 -0.98
CA PRO A 54 -6.03 -23.03 -1.17
C PRO A 54 -5.54 -24.41 -0.73
N ASP A 55 -4.26 -24.72 -0.95
CA ASP A 55 -3.69 -26.03 -0.61
C ASP A 55 -3.07 -26.08 0.80
N SER A 56 -3.20 -25.01 1.58
CA SER A 56 -2.70 -24.96 2.95
C SER A 56 -3.60 -25.79 3.88
N PRO A 57 -3.03 -26.55 4.83
CA PRO A 57 -3.84 -27.27 5.83
C PRO A 57 -4.66 -26.35 6.74
N GLY A 58 -4.37 -25.05 6.76
CA GLY A 58 -5.15 -24.03 7.49
C GLY A 58 -5.99 -23.12 6.60
N TYR A 59 -6.22 -23.49 5.34
CA TYR A 59 -7.04 -22.69 4.42
C TYR A 59 -8.46 -22.46 4.97
N LEU A 60 -8.95 -21.24 4.82
CA LEU A 60 -10.32 -20.86 5.15
C LEU A 60 -11.02 -20.30 3.89
N PRO A 61 -12.28 -20.70 3.61
CA PRO A 61 -13.12 -20.02 2.63
C PRO A 61 -13.24 -18.52 2.93
N GLU A 62 -13.38 -17.68 1.91
CA GLU A 62 -13.40 -16.21 2.09
C GLU A 62 -14.44 -15.74 3.10
N ALA A 63 -15.62 -16.35 3.11
CA ALA A 63 -16.71 -16.02 4.03
C ALA A 63 -16.37 -16.28 5.52
N GLU A 64 -15.38 -17.12 5.80
CA GLU A 64 -14.95 -17.48 7.16
C GLU A 64 -13.76 -16.64 7.64
N ARG A 65 -13.17 -15.79 6.78
CA ARG A 65 -12.00 -14.96 7.11
C ARG A 65 -12.41 -13.69 7.87
N ILE A 66 -12.99 -13.86 9.04
CA ILE A 66 -13.44 -12.75 9.89
C ILE A 66 -12.39 -12.45 10.97
N ALA A 67 -11.84 -11.24 10.96
CA ALA A 67 -10.97 -10.71 12.00
C ALA A 67 -11.70 -9.62 12.78
N VAL A 68 -11.63 -9.67 14.11
CA VAL A 68 -12.22 -8.67 15.00
C VAL A 68 -11.12 -7.93 15.72
N PHE A 69 -11.29 -6.61 15.85
CA PHE A 69 -10.37 -5.73 16.54
C PHE A 69 -11.16 -4.97 17.60
N ASP A 70 -10.57 -4.81 18.77
CA ASP A 70 -11.04 -3.80 19.72
C ASP A 70 -10.76 -2.40 19.16
N ASN A 71 -11.42 -1.38 19.68
CA ASN A 71 -11.27 0.00 19.22
C ASN A 71 -10.25 0.77 20.08
N ASP A 72 -10.59 0.98 21.35
CA ASP A 72 -9.84 1.81 22.30
C ASP A 72 -8.52 1.12 22.67
N GLY A 73 -7.39 1.85 22.56
CA GLY A 73 -6.06 1.30 22.84
C GLY A 73 -5.53 0.32 21.79
N THR A 74 -6.34 -0.10 20.81
CA THR A 74 -5.95 -1.00 19.72
C THR A 74 -5.89 -0.29 18.37
N LEU A 75 -6.99 0.29 17.90
CA LEU A 75 -7.05 1.02 16.62
C LEU A 75 -6.73 2.51 16.79
N TRP A 76 -6.96 3.06 17.98
CA TRP A 76 -6.65 4.45 18.30
C TRP A 76 -6.33 4.66 19.79
N VAL A 77 -5.89 5.87 20.11
CA VAL A 77 -5.49 6.24 21.47
C VAL A 77 -6.70 6.29 22.42
N GLU A 78 -6.54 5.73 23.62
CA GLU A 78 -7.57 5.73 24.68
C GLU A 78 -7.21 6.62 25.87
N GLN A 79 -5.98 7.13 25.92
CA GLN A 79 -5.47 7.94 27.03
C GLN A 79 -5.43 9.43 26.68
N PRO A 80 -5.68 10.33 27.65
CA PRO A 80 -6.05 10.07 29.05
C PRO A 80 -7.55 9.81 29.25
N VAL A 81 -8.35 10.02 28.22
CA VAL A 81 -9.81 9.90 28.21
C VAL A 81 -10.18 9.30 26.86
N TYR A 82 -11.18 8.41 26.83
CA TYR A 82 -11.63 7.78 25.59
C TYR A 82 -12.03 8.82 24.54
N ALA A 83 -11.61 8.59 23.29
CA ALA A 83 -11.80 9.54 22.20
C ALA A 83 -13.29 9.77 21.87
N GLN A 84 -14.18 8.83 22.18
CA GLN A 84 -15.63 8.96 22.03
C GLN A 84 -16.26 9.99 22.97
N MET A 85 -15.56 10.39 24.04
CA MET A 85 -16.04 11.36 25.02
C MET A 85 -15.67 12.82 24.69
N VAL A 86 -14.97 13.05 23.58
CA VAL A 86 -14.50 14.37 23.11
C VAL A 86 -15.19 14.73 21.80
#